data_AF-A0A8H5B0R3-F1
#
_entry.id   AF-A0A8H5B0R3-F1
#
_cell.length_a   1.000
_cell.length_b   1.000
_cell.length_c   1.000
_cell.angle_alpha   90.00
_cell.angle_beta   90.00
_cell.angle_gamma   90.00
#
_symmetry.space_group_name_H-M   'P 1'
#
loop_
_entity.id
_entity.type
_entity.pdbx_description
1 polymer ?
#
loop_
_entity_poly.entity_id
_entity_poly.type
_entity_poly.pdbx_seq_one_letter_code
_entity_poly.pdbx_strand_id
1 'polypeptide(L)'
;MAELSEEARQGFIAFGEGVMKGSLFYIACMTLVLYDHLTTLDLEIELIWKKKWSLIQVLYLINRYLPDISFLYGVSLTVWVSEETHAKLWVLPPCRLLRPDPLNVS
;
A
#
# COMPACT_ATOMS: atom_id res chain seq x y z
N MET A 1 -32.92 -6.89 -16.74
CA MET A 1 -32.22 -7.67 -15.69
C MET A 1 -30.76 -7.93 -16.05
N ALA A 2 -30.42 -8.34 -17.28
CA ALA A 2 -29.02 -8.53 -17.71
C ALA A 2 -28.17 -7.24 -17.67
N GLU A 3 -28.74 -6.06 -17.92
CA GLU A 3 -27.96 -4.81 -17.86
C GLU A 3 -27.55 -4.42 -16.44
N LEU A 4 -28.40 -4.69 -15.44
CA LEU A 4 -28.10 -4.42 -14.03
C LEU A 4 -26.93 -5.27 -13.51
N SER A 5 -26.78 -6.50 -13.99
CA SER A 5 -25.64 -7.36 -13.64
C SER A 5 -24.34 -6.87 -14.27
N GLU A 6 -24.38 -6.23 -15.45
CA GLU A 6 -23.17 -5.75 -16.12
C GLU A 6 -22.67 -4.41 -15.58
N GLU A 7 -23.56 -3.52 -15.16
CA GLU A 7 -23.16 -2.31 -14.42
C GLU A 7 -22.51 -2.68 -13.08
N ALA A 8 -23.11 -3.62 -12.34
CA ALA A 8 -22.52 -4.15 -11.12
C ALA A 8 -21.14 -4.79 -11.38
N ARG A 9 -21.01 -5.55 -12.48
CA ARG A 9 -19.73 -6.15 -12.90
C ARG A 9 -18.66 -5.10 -13.18
N GLN A 10 -19.01 -4.03 -13.90
CA GLN A 10 -18.06 -2.95 -14.18
C GLN A 10 -17.66 -2.19 -12.91
N GLY A 11 -18.59 -1.99 -11.98
CA GLY A 11 -18.30 -1.41 -10.67
C GLY A 11 -17.27 -2.23 -9.87
N PHE A 12 -17.40 -3.56 -9.87
CA PHE A 12 -16.44 -4.46 -9.20
C PHE A 12 -15.04 -4.43 -9.81
N ILE A 13 -14.94 -4.41 -11.15
CA ILE A 13 -13.64 -4.34 -11.84
C ILE A 13 -12.96 -2.99 -11.56
N ALA A 14 -13.70 -1.88 -11.67
CA ALA A 14 -13.19 -0.54 -11.39
C ALA A 14 -12.71 -0.39 -9.94
N PHE A 15 -13.45 -0.99 -8.99
CA PHE A 15 -13.05 -1.05 -7.59
C PHE A 15 -11.73 -1.83 -7.40
N GLY A 16 -11.60 -3.00 -8.03
CA GLY A 16 -10.37 -3.81 -7.99
C GLY A 16 -9.14 -3.06 -8.54
N GLU A 17 -9.29 -2.33 -9.65
CA GLU A 17 -8.22 -1.49 -10.19
C GLU A 17 -7.83 -0.35 -9.24
N GLY A 18 -8.81 0.27 -8.56
CA GLY A 18 -8.56 1.34 -7.60
C GLY A 18 -7.70 0.88 -6.43
N VAL A 19 -7.98 -0.31 -5.90
CA VAL A 19 -7.20 -0.92 -4.82
C VAL A 19 -5.75 -1.16 -5.25
N MET A 20 -5.54 -1.70 -6.46
CA MET A 20 -4.21 -1.96 -6.99
C MET A 20 -3.38 -0.69 -7.21
N LYS A 21 -4.01 0.35 -7.76
CA LYS A 21 -3.37 1.66 -7.97
C LYS A 21 -3.00 2.32 -6.63
N GLY A 22 -3.80 2.12 -5.59
CA GLY A 22 -3.53 2.60 -4.24
C GLY A 22 -2.23 2.06 -3.66
N SER A 23 -1.94 0.76 -3.83
CA SER A 23 -0.71 0.15 -3.30
C SER A 23 0.55 0.72 -3.95
N LEU A 24 0.53 0.93 -5.27
CA LEU A 24 1.66 1.53 -5.99
C LEU A 24 1.92 2.97 -5.53
N PHE A 25 0.85 3.74 -5.30
CA PHE A 25 0.96 5.09 -4.77
C PHE A 25 1.61 5.10 -3.37
N TYR A 26 1.19 4.18 -2.49
CA TYR A 26 1.79 4.04 -1.16
C TYR A 26 3.30 3.74 -1.20
N ILE A 27 3.73 2.84 -2.09
CA ILE A 27 5.15 2.51 -2.27
C ILE A 27 5.93 3.73 -2.80
N ALA A 28 5.37 4.46 -3.78
CA ALA A 28 6.01 5.67 -4.30
C ALA A 28 6.16 6.76 -3.22
N CYS A 29 5.12 6.98 -2.41
CA CYS A 29 5.18 7.90 -1.27
C CYS A 29 6.25 7.49 -0.25
N MET A 30 6.35 6.20 0.07
CA MET A 30 7.39 5.68 0.97
C MET A 30 8.80 5.98 0.46
N THR A 31 9.05 5.72 -0.83
CA THR A 31 10.36 5.98 -1.43
C THR A 31 10.72 7.47 -1.37
N LEU A 32 9.76 8.35 -1.63
CA LEU A 32 9.97 9.80 -1.52
C LEU A 32 10.26 10.24 -0.08
N VAL A 33 9.51 9.72 0.90
CA VAL A 33 9.73 10.03 2.32
C VAL A 33 11.11 9.54 2.79
N LEU A 34 11.53 8.34 2.38
CA LEU A 34 12.87 7.83 2.69
C LEU A 34 13.97 8.67 2.06
N TYR A 35 13.79 9.08 0.80
CA TYR A 35 14.75 9.91 0.09
C TYR A 35 14.92 11.27 0.75
N ASP A 36 13.82 11.91 1.15
CA ASP A 36 13.85 13.18 1.88
C ASP A 36 14.53 13.03 3.25
N HIS A 37 14.30 11.92 3.94
CA HIS A 37 14.98 11.60 5.21
C HIS A 37 16.47 11.42 5.05
N LEU A 38 16.92 10.65 4.06
CA LEU A 38 18.35 10.42 3.81
C LEU A 38 19.09 11.72 3.48
N THR A 39 18.43 12.63 2.77
CA THR A 39 19.02 13.91 2.38
C THR A 39 19.13 14.89 3.56
N THR A 40 18.19 14.82 4.51
CA THR A 40 18.17 15.70 5.70
C THR A 40 18.96 15.13 6.88
N LEU A 41 19.20 13.82 6.90
CA LEU A 41 19.95 13.09 7.93
C LEU A 41 21.40 13.53 8.09
N ASP A 42 22.10 13.84 7.01
CA ASP A 42 23.51 14.26 7.05
C ASP A 42 23.68 15.54 7.89
N LEU A 43 22.77 16.49 7.69
CA LEU A 43 22.73 17.74 8.43
C LEU A 43 22.32 17.53 9.90
N GLU A 44 21.36 16.62 10.15
CA GLU A 44 20.93 16.26 11.50
C GLU A 44 22.05 15.60 12.30
N ILE A 45 22.83 14.70 11.69
CA ILE A 45 23.96 14.06 12.37
C ILE A 45 25.03 15.09 12.71
N GLU A 46 25.35 16.00 11.80
CA GLU A 46 26.37 17.00 12.07
C GLU A 46 25.95 18.04 13.12
N LEU A 47 24.68 18.48 13.14
CA LEU A 47 24.18 19.49 14.07
C LEU A 47 23.68 18.93 15.41
N ILE A 48 23.11 17.72 15.43
CA ILE A 48 22.50 17.11 16.61
C ILE A 48 23.51 16.20 17.30
N TRP A 49 24.19 15.31 16.57
CA TRP A 49 25.03 14.28 17.18
C TRP A 49 26.41 14.78 17.61
N LYS A 50 26.95 15.85 17.00
CA LYS A 50 28.19 16.49 17.47
C LYS A 50 27.97 17.52 18.59
N LYS A 51 26.73 17.92 18.86
CA LYS A 51 26.40 18.92 19.90
C LYS A 51 25.91 18.23 21.18
N LYS A 52 25.94 18.93 22.32
CA LYS A 52 25.46 18.37 23.59
C LYS A 52 23.98 17.98 23.46
N TRP A 53 23.69 16.70 23.70
CA TRP A 53 22.34 16.13 23.65
C TRP A 53 21.40 16.85 24.62
N SER A 54 20.41 17.54 24.07
CA SER A 54 19.31 18.17 24.81
C SER A 54 18.04 17.33 24.68
N LEU A 55 17.21 17.31 25.74
CA LEU A 55 15.89 16.65 25.74
C LEU A 55 14.99 17.09 24.57
N ILE A 56 15.12 18.35 24.15
CA ILE A 56 14.36 18.90 23.01
C ILE A 56 14.74 18.22 21.69
N GLN A 57 16.00 17.84 21.51
CA GLN A 57 16.47 17.15 20.30
C GLN A 57 15.95 15.70 20.27
N VAL A 58 15.92 15.03 21.42
CA VAL A 58 15.33 13.69 21.54
C VAL A 58 13.84 13.73 21.25
N LEU A 59 13.12 14.73 21.77
CA LEU A 59 11.70 14.90 21.51
C LEU A 59 11.41 15.20 20.03
N TYR A 60 12.31 15.93 19.37
CA TYR A 60 12.24 16.18 17.92
C TYR A 60 12.45 14.89 17.12
N LEU A 61 13.48 14.11 17.46
CA LEU A 61 13.74 12.79 16.88
C LEU A 61 12.54 11.84 17.04
N ILE A 62 11.95 11.77 18.22
CA ILE A 62 10.77 10.91 18.45
C ILE A 62 9.58 11.36 17.59
N ASN A 63 9.28 12.65 17.57
CA ASN A 63 8.17 13.18 16.76
C ASN A 63 8.38 12.99 15.26
N ARG A 64 9.63 12.91 14.80
CA ARG A 64 9.96 12.70 13.39
C ARG A 64 9.95 11.23 13.00
N TYR A 65 10.60 10.36 13.78
CA TYR A 65 10.78 8.95 13.42
C TYR A 65 9.55 8.08 13.71
N LEU A 66 8.70 8.44 14.68
CA LEU A 66 7.46 7.70 14.95
C LEU A 66 6.50 7.63 13.75
N PRO A 67 6.16 8.75 13.09
CA PRO A 67 5.29 8.71 11.92
C PRO A 67 5.96 7.99 10.73
N ASP A 68 7.28 8.10 10.54
CA ASP A 68 7.98 7.37 9.48
C ASP A 68 7.93 5.86 9.69
N ILE A 69 8.14 5.40 10.94
CA ILE A 69 8.02 3.98 11.31
C ILE A 69 6.58 3.50 11.09
N SER A 70 5.59 4.34 11.41
CA SER A 70 4.18 4.03 11.17
C SER A 70 3.88 3.91 9.67
N PHE A 71 4.49 4.74 8.84
CA PHE A 71 4.36 4.70 7.39
C PHE A 71 5.02 3.45 6.78
N LEU A 72 6.22 3.10 7.25
CA LEU A 72 6.93 1.86 6.91
C LEU A 72 6.11 0.62 7.26
N TYR A 73 5.49 0.62 8.44
CA TYR A 73 4.62 -0.47 8.88
C TYR A 73 3.37 -0.57 7.98
N GLY A 74 2.76 0.55 7.63
CA GLY A 74 1.63 0.60 6.71
C GLY A 74 1.96 0.02 5.33
N VAL A 75 3.10 0.39 4.76
CA VAL A 75 3.58 -0.14 3.47
C VAL A 75 3.91 -1.63 3.57
N SER A 76 4.52 -2.06 4.68
CA SER A 76 4.78 -3.47 4.91
C SER A 76 3.47 -4.26 4.93
N LEU A 77 2.44 -3.78 5.64
CA LEU A 77 1.12 -4.42 5.65
C LEU A 77 0.46 -4.47 4.27
N THR A 78 0.55 -3.39 3.47
CA THR A 78 -0.03 -3.40 2.11
C THR A 78 0.74 -4.33 1.16
N VAL A 79 2.05 -4.48 1.33
CA VAL A 79 2.85 -5.45 0.56
C VAL A 79 2.52 -6.88 1.00
N TRP A 80 2.44 -7.14 2.30
CA TRP A 80 2.04 -8.45 2.84
C TRP A 80 0.63 -8.85 2.40
N VAL A 81 -0.32 -7.91 2.38
CA VAL A 81 -1.69 -8.20 1.90
C VAL A 81 -1.74 -8.37 0.37
N SER A 82 -0.85 -7.69 -0.36
CA SER A 82 -0.74 -7.81 -1.82
C SER A 82 -0.23 -9.20 -2.24
N GLU A 83 0.78 -9.75 -1.54
CA GLU A 83 1.29 -11.12 -1.76
C GLU A 83 0.16 -12.16 -1.68
N GLU A 84 -0.67 -12.10 -0.63
CA GLU A 84 -1.79 -13.02 -0.47
C GLU A 84 -2.86 -12.86 -1.55
N THR A 85 -3.11 -11.62 -1.97
CA THR A 85 -4.15 -11.32 -2.97
C THR A 85 -3.69 -11.70 -4.36
N HIS A 86 -2.44 -11.45 -4.74
CA HIS A 86 -1.85 -11.85 -6.02
C HIS A 86 -1.74 -13.37 -6.15
N ALA A 87 -1.34 -14.07 -5.08
CA ALA A 87 -1.31 -15.53 -5.05
C ALA A 87 -2.72 -16.12 -5.27
N LYS A 88 -3.75 -15.54 -4.67
CA LYS A 88 -5.15 -15.99 -4.85
C LYS A 88 -5.73 -15.56 -6.21
N LEU A 89 -5.36 -14.39 -6.74
CA LEU A 89 -5.81 -13.87 -8.04
C LEU A 89 -5.19 -14.61 -9.25
N TRP A 90 -3.96 -15.11 -9.16
CA TRP A 90 -3.32 -15.87 -10.25
C TRP A 90 -3.74 -17.35 -10.27
N VAL A 91 -4.02 -17.93 -9.09
CA VAL A 91 -4.52 -19.31 -8.97
C VAL A 91 -6.00 -19.41 -9.38
N LEU A 92 -6.76 -18.32 -9.24
CA LEU A 92 -8.12 -18.22 -9.77
C LEU A 92 -8.07 -17.57 -11.16
N PRO A 93 -8.23 -18.33 -12.27
CA PRO A 93 -8.47 -17.66 -13.54
C PRO A 93 -9.75 -16.81 -13.39
N PRO A 94 -9.81 -15.60 -14.00
CA PRO A 94 -11.03 -14.79 -14.08
C PRO A 94 -12.25 -15.59 -14.58
N CYS A 95 -11.98 -16.71 -15.27
CA CYS A 95 -12.97 -17.55 -15.92
C CYS A 95 -13.64 -18.63 -15.03
N ARG A 96 -13.19 -18.90 -13.79
CA ARG A 96 -13.81 -19.99 -12.99
C ARG A 96 -15.20 -19.64 -12.42
N LEU A 97 -15.53 -18.35 -12.31
CA LEU A 97 -16.86 -17.88 -11.91
C LEU A 97 -17.77 -17.53 -13.11
N LEU A 98 -17.33 -17.79 -14.34
CA LEU A 98 -18.01 -17.40 -15.59
C LEU A 98 -18.61 -18.57 -16.39
N ARG A 99 -18.70 -19.78 -15.82
CA ARG A 99 -19.46 -20.85 -16.48
C ARG A 99 -20.88 -20.91 -15.88
N PRO A 100 -21.95 -20.47 -16.58
CA PRO A 100 -23.27 -20.99 -16.27
C PRO A 100 -23.21 -22.51 -16.51
N ASP A 101 -23.63 -23.30 -15.53
CA ASP A 101 -23.75 -24.75 -15.72
C ASP A 101 -24.62 -25.02 -16.95
N PRO A 102 -24.12 -25.73 -17.99
CA PRO A 102 -24.89 -25.99 -19.20
C PRO A 102 -25.92 -27.12 -19.02
N LEU A 103 -26.35 -27.42 -17.80
CA LEU A 103 -27.22 -28.56 -17.50
C LEU A 103 -28.39 -28.14 -16.61
N ASN A 104 -29.28 -27.31 -17.14
CA ASN A 104 -30.72 -27.48 -16.94
C ASN A 104 -31.52 -26.73 -18.01
N VAL A 105 -31.45 -27.23 -19.24
CA VAL A 105 -32.48 -27.00 -20.27
C VAL A 105 -32.99 -28.37 -20.67
N SER A 106 -33.90 -28.89 -19.86
CA SER A 106 -34.80 -29.99 -20.19
C SER A 106 -36.11 -29.80 -19.44
#